data_AF-A0A524JRV3-F1
#
_entry.id   AF-A0A524JRV3-F1
#
_cell.length_a   1.000
_cell.length_b   1.000
_cell.length_c   1.000
_cell.angle_alpha   90.00
_cell.angle_beta   90.00
_cell.angle_gamma   90.00
#
_symmetry.space_group_name_H-M   'P 1'
#
loop_
_entity.id
_entity.type
_entity.pdbx_description
1 polymer ?
#
loop_
_entity_poly.entity_id
_entity_poly.type
_entity_poly.pdbx_seq_one_letter_code
_entity_poly.pdbx_strand_id
1 'polypeptide(L)'
;MSNPETNQTTAASDIDRYYYYLNMITENVRNGYNEMVLKYCSLSLPLIPVLIEKNIEDFGEFDITTLPAIELGAKLWSYQGNLEKIKEIETLMNSHLELEPWRIHLDRAYERLNAQEV
;
A
#
# COMPACT_ATOMS: atom_id res chain seq x y z
N MET A 1 -5.35 -27.18 -22.04
CA MET A 1 -3.97 -26.98 -21.57
C MET A 1 -3.84 -25.50 -21.25
N SER A 2 -3.90 -25.14 -19.97
CA SER A 2 -3.72 -23.74 -19.54
C SER A 2 -2.23 -23.45 -19.57
N ASN A 3 -1.82 -22.43 -20.32
CA ASN A 3 -0.42 -22.04 -20.44
C ASN A 3 0.01 -21.36 -19.13
N PRO A 4 0.96 -21.91 -18.36
CA PRO A 4 1.38 -21.33 -17.07
C PRO A 4 2.29 -20.10 -17.22
N GLU A 5 2.79 -19.80 -18.42
CA GLU A 5 3.77 -18.73 -18.65
C GLU A 5 3.18 -17.31 -18.64
N THR A 6 1.88 -17.16 -18.92
CA THR A 6 1.26 -15.83 -19.04
C THR A 6 1.11 -15.13 -17.68
N ASN A 7 0.85 -15.90 -16.60
CA ASN A 7 0.65 -15.35 -15.26
C ASN A 7 1.96 -14.92 -14.58
N GLN A 8 3.09 -15.60 -14.88
CA GLN A 8 4.38 -15.28 -14.28
C GLN A 8 4.95 -13.94 -14.80
N THR A 9 4.71 -13.64 -16.08
CA THR A 9 5.19 -12.39 -16.70
C THR A 9 4.48 -11.16 -16.14
N THR A 10 3.17 -11.26 -15.88
CA THR A 10 2.39 -10.16 -15.30
C THR A 10 2.76 -9.89 -13.84
N ALA A 11 2.88 -10.94 -13.02
CA ALA A 11 3.25 -10.80 -11.61
C ALA A 11 4.64 -10.19 -11.44
N ALA A 12 5.64 -10.64 -12.20
CA ALA A 12 6.97 -10.03 -12.18
C ALA A 12 6.91 -8.53 -12.56
N SER A 13 6.12 -8.19 -13.59
CA SER A 13 5.94 -6.79 -13.99
C SER A 13 5.24 -5.93 -12.94
N ASP A 14 4.33 -6.52 -12.15
CA ASP A 14 3.59 -5.83 -11.09
C ASP A 14 4.44 -5.62 -9.84
N ILE A 15 5.32 -6.57 -9.52
CA ILE A 15 6.35 -6.39 -8.47
C ILE A 15 7.34 -5.29 -8.86
N ASP A 16 7.83 -5.29 -10.11
CA ASP A 16 8.71 -4.24 -10.61
C ASP A 16 8.03 -2.85 -10.55
N ARG A 17 6.74 -2.78 -10.88
CA ARG A 17 5.93 -1.56 -10.74
C ARG A 17 5.82 -1.13 -9.29
N TYR A 18 5.60 -2.06 -8.36
CA TYR A 18 5.53 -1.75 -6.94
C TYR A 18 6.83 -1.08 -6.47
N TYR A 19 7.98 -1.67 -6.76
CA TYR A 19 9.28 -1.11 -6.36
C TYR A 19 9.60 0.21 -7.08
N TYR A 20 9.18 0.36 -8.34
CA TYR A 20 9.26 1.64 -9.04
C TYR A 20 8.44 2.73 -8.30
N TYR A 21 7.19 2.45 -7.93
CA TYR A 21 6.37 3.40 -7.19
C TYR A 21 6.89 3.68 -5.78
N LEU A 22 7.43 2.67 -5.10
CA LEU A 22 8.11 2.84 -3.81
C LEU A 22 9.28 3.83 -3.90
N ASN A 23 10.11 3.69 -4.93
CA ASN A 23 11.20 4.63 -5.19
C ASN A 23 10.66 6.04 -5.46
N MET A 24 9.60 6.16 -6.26
CA MET A 24 8.99 7.46 -6.55
C MET A 24 8.37 8.12 -5.30
N ILE A 25 7.77 7.35 -4.38
CA ILE A 25 7.28 7.85 -3.09
C ILE A 25 8.46 8.43 -2.30
N THR A 26 9.55 7.67 -2.18
CA THR A 26 10.75 8.06 -1.43
C THR A 26 11.35 9.36 -1.95
N GLU A 27 11.50 9.48 -3.27
CA GLU A 27 12.03 10.67 -3.91
C GLU A 27 11.12 11.90 -3.73
N ASN A 28 9.79 11.73 -3.81
CA ASN A 28 8.86 12.86 -3.63
C ASN A 28 8.71 13.29 -2.16
N VAL A 29 8.90 12.36 -1.21
CA VAL A 29 9.00 12.68 0.22
C VAL A 29 10.22 13.57 0.48
N ARG A 30 11.40 13.20 -0.08
CA ARG A 30 12.63 14.01 0.03
C ARG A 30 12.47 15.42 -0.55
N ASN A 31 11.64 15.56 -1.58
CA ASN A 31 11.38 16.83 -2.25
C ASN A 31 10.20 17.64 -1.66
N GLY A 32 9.72 17.32 -0.45
CA GLY A 32 8.79 18.16 0.30
C GLY A 32 7.32 17.73 0.30
N TYR A 33 7.04 16.42 0.17
CA TYR A 33 5.68 15.87 0.31
C TYR A 33 4.65 16.48 -0.65
N ASN A 34 4.95 16.50 -1.95
CA ASN A 34 4.03 16.99 -2.97
C ASN A 34 2.91 15.98 -3.30
N GLU A 35 1.96 16.39 -4.15
CA GLU A 35 0.83 15.56 -4.60
C GLU A 35 1.24 14.21 -5.24
N MET A 36 2.47 14.12 -5.77
CA MET A 36 2.96 12.89 -6.37
C MET A 36 3.13 11.77 -5.35
N VAL A 37 3.39 12.10 -4.07
CA VAL A 37 3.43 11.10 -2.99
C VAL A 37 2.12 10.34 -2.93
N LEU A 38 0.98 11.05 -2.90
CA LEU A 38 -0.34 10.45 -2.85
C LEU A 38 -0.70 9.71 -4.14
N LYS A 39 -0.27 10.24 -5.29
CA LYS A 39 -0.42 9.56 -6.58
C LYS A 39 0.26 8.19 -6.55
N TYR A 40 1.52 8.12 -6.14
CA TYR A 40 2.26 6.86 -6.11
C TYR A 40 1.81 5.93 -4.99
N CYS A 41 1.39 6.45 -3.83
CA CYS A 41 0.71 5.64 -2.81
C CYS A 41 -0.55 4.98 -3.41
N SER A 42 -1.39 5.73 -4.10
CA SER A 42 -2.61 5.22 -4.75
C SER A 42 -2.31 4.14 -5.80
N LEU A 43 -1.23 4.31 -6.57
CA LEU A 43 -0.82 3.35 -7.60
C LEU A 43 -0.19 2.07 -7.01
N SER A 44 0.51 2.19 -5.88
CA SER A 44 1.17 1.05 -5.24
C SER A 44 0.24 0.22 -4.34
N LEU A 45 -0.80 0.82 -3.75
CA LEU A 45 -1.75 0.13 -2.87
C LEU A 45 -2.36 -1.15 -3.48
N PRO A 46 -2.88 -1.15 -4.72
CA PRO A 46 -3.45 -2.36 -5.31
C PRO A 46 -2.42 -3.44 -5.66
N LEU A 47 -1.12 -3.15 -5.60
CA LEU A 47 -0.04 -4.11 -5.88
C LEU A 47 0.42 -4.86 -4.62
N ILE A 48 -0.02 -4.45 -3.43
CA ILE A 48 0.35 -5.10 -2.17
C ILE A 48 -0.06 -6.59 -2.12
N PRO A 49 -1.26 -7.02 -2.57
CA PRO A 49 -1.60 -8.44 -2.59
C PRO A 49 -0.61 -9.30 -3.38
N VAL A 50 -0.21 -8.83 -4.57
CA VAL A 50 0.78 -9.52 -5.41
C VAL A 50 2.13 -9.59 -4.72
N LEU A 51 2.52 -8.52 -4.00
CA LEU A 51 3.75 -8.50 -3.20
C LEU A 51 3.71 -9.53 -2.05
N ILE A 52 2.59 -9.65 -1.35
CA ILE A 52 2.41 -10.65 -0.28
C ILE A 52 2.53 -12.06 -0.86
N GLU A 53 1.73 -12.36 -1.88
CA GLU A 53 1.71 -13.67 -2.53
C GLU A 53 3.11 -14.07 -3.01
N LYS A 54 3.82 -13.14 -3.65
CA LYS A 54 5.15 -13.42 -4.18
C LYS A 54 6.20 -13.66 -3.09
N ASN A 55 6.18 -12.89 -2.01
CA ASN A 55 7.11 -13.09 -0.90
C ASN A 55 6.86 -14.43 -0.18
N ILE A 56 5.59 -14.79 0.03
CA ILE A 56 5.24 -16.10 0.61
C ILE A 56 5.67 -17.24 -0.32
N GLU A 57 5.48 -17.09 -1.65
CA GLU A 57 5.94 -18.08 -2.63
C GLU A 57 7.47 -18.25 -2.60
N ASP A 58 8.22 -17.15 -2.58
CA ASP A 58 9.69 -17.17 -2.72
C ASP A 58 10.42 -17.48 -1.41
N PHE A 59 9.88 -17.03 -0.27
CA PHE A 59 10.55 -17.07 1.03
C PHE A 59 9.77 -17.80 2.13
N GLY A 60 8.50 -18.14 1.90
CA GLY A 60 7.63 -18.81 2.87
C GLY A 60 6.95 -17.86 3.88
N GLU A 61 7.29 -16.57 3.88
CA GLU A 61 6.73 -15.56 4.77
C GLU A 61 6.73 -14.16 4.13
N PHE A 62 5.94 -13.26 4.71
CA PHE A 62 5.92 -11.83 4.34
C PHE A 62 6.68 -11.00 5.38
N ASP A 63 8.00 -10.86 5.20
CA ASP A 63 8.89 -10.09 6.09
C ASP A 63 9.29 -8.74 5.48
N ILE A 64 8.29 -7.92 5.14
CA ILE A 64 8.52 -6.54 4.70
C ILE A 64 8.34 -5.61 5.89
N THR A 65 9.28 -4.69 6.07
CA THR A 65 9.27 -3.77 7.22
C THR A 65 8.59 -2.43 6.94
N THR A 66 8.35 -2.11 5.67
CA THR A 66 7.77 -0.82 5.26
C THR A 66 6.76 -0.95 4.13
N LEU A 67 5.59 -0.33 4.30
CA LEU A 67 4.55 -0.22 3.27
C LEU A 67 4.06 1.23 3.18
N PRO A 68 4.75 2.12 2.44
CA PRO A 68 4.42 3.55 2.43
C PRO A 68 3.00 3.87 1.96
N ALA A 69 2.40 3.04 1.10
CA ALA A 69 1.01 3.20 0.69
C ALA A 69 0.03 3.11 1.86
N ILE A 70 0.36 2.32 2.90
CA ILE A 70 -0.41 2.20 4.13
C ILE A 70 0.08 3.24 5.14
N GLU A 71 1.37 3.28 5.43
CA GLU A 71 1.94 4.14 6.49
C GLU A 71 1.75 5.63 6.23
N LEU A 72 2.15 6.06 5.02
CA LEU A 72 2.13 7.44 4.60
C LEU A 72 0.83 7.78 3.89
N GLY A 73 0.31 6.87 3.06
CA GLY A 73 -0.97 7.04 2.38
C GLY A 73 -2.10 7.25 3.39
N ALA A 74 -2.28 6.36 4.37
CA ALA A 74 -3.34 6.51 5.38
C ALA A 74 -3.24 7.85 6.12
N LYS A 75 -2.02 8.24 6.52
CA LYS A 75 -1.77 9.52 7.16
C LYS A 75 -2.23 10.68 6.28
N LEU A 76 -1.75 10.76 5.04
CA LEU A 76 -2.03 11.89 4.16
C LEU A 76 -3.51 11.96 3.72
N TRP A 77 -4.12 10.83 3.40
CA TRP A 77 -5.55 10.77 3.06
C TRP A 77 -6.45 11.19 4.23
N SER A 78 -6.08 10.85 5.47
CA SER A 78 -6.82 11.32 6.65
C SER A 78 -6.75 12.85 6.80
N TYR A 79 -5.62 13.48 6.48
CA TYR A 79 -5.53 14.95 6.48
C TYR A 79 -6.40 15.60 5.40
N GLN A 80 -6.65 14.90 4.30
CA GLN A 80 -7.52 15.36 3.21
C GLN A 80 -9.00 15.03 3.43
N GLY A 81 -9.38 14.36 4.52
CA GLY A 81 -10.75 13.90 4.74
C GLY A 81 -11.18 12.77 3.79
N ASN A 82 -10.24 12.05 3.17
CA ASN A 82 -10.54 11.04 2.16
C ASN A 82 -10.88 9.69 2.80
N LEU A 83 -12.11 9.57 3.31
CA LEU A 83 -12.63 8.35 3.94
C LEU A 83 -12.66 7.15 3.00
N GLU A 84 -12.91 7.35 1.70
CA GLU A 84 -12.95 6.28 0.71
C GLU A 84 -11.61 5.54 0.65
N LYS A 85 -10.50 6.29 0.60
CA LYS A 85 -9.16 5.69 0.58
C LYS A 85 -8.80 5.00 1.90
N ILE A 86 -9.25 5.52 3.03
CA ILE A 86 -9.05 4.83 4.32
C ILE A 86 -9.82 3.50 4.36
N LYS A 87 -11.03 3.43 3.81
CA LYS A 87 -11.80 2.19 3.67
C LYS A 87 -11.18 1.19 2.69
N GLU A 88 -10.55 1.67 1.62
CA GLU A 88 -9.79 0.81 0.71
C GLU A 88 -8.63 0.11 1.46
N ILE A 89 -7.87 0.85 2.27
CA ILE A 89 -6.81 0.28 3.12
C ILE A 89 -7.41 -0.71 4.11
N GLU A 90 -8.49 -0.36 4.80
CA GLU A 90 -9.16 -1.27 5.74
C GLU A 90 -9.58 -2.58 5.08
N THR A 91 -10.16 -2.51 3.88
CA THR A 91 -10.59 -3.69 3.11
C THR A 91 -9.38 -4.57 2.75
N LEU A 92 -8.28 -3.95 2.31
CA LEU A 92 -7.04 -4.64 2.00
C LEU A 92 -6.49 -5.36 3.25
N MET A 93 -6.40 -4.65 4.38
CA MET A 93 -5.89 -5.22 5.63
C MET A 93 -6.77 -6.35 6.17
N ASN A 94 -8.10 -6.22 6.09
CA ASN A 94 -9.02 -7.27 6.51
C ASN A 94 -8.95 -8.52 5.61
N SER A 95 -8.42 -8.39 4.38
CA SER A 95 -8.25 -9.50 3.45
C SER A 95 -6.89 -10.20 3.56
N HIS A 96 -5.91 -9.58 4.23
CA HIS A 96 -4.53 -10.07 4.33
C HIS A 96 -3.99 -9.89 5.75
N LEU A 97 -3.97 -10.96 6.54
CA LEU A 97 -3.53 -10.94 7.94
C LEU A 97 -2.06 -10.55 8.11
N GLU A 98 -1.26 -10.73 7.06
CA GLU A 98 0.14 -10.29 6.98
C GLU A 98 0.28 -8.78 7.18
N LEU A 99 -0.79 -8.01 6.96
CA LEU A 99 -0.80 -6.56 7.11
C LEU A 99 -1.12 -6.07 8.52
N GLU A 100 -1.43 -6.96 9.48
CA GLU A 100 -1.72 -6.58 10.87
C GLU A 100 -0.69 -5.64 11.51
N PRO A 101 0.64 -5.76 11.27
CA PRO A 101 1.62 -4.81 11.83
C PRO A 101 1.35 -3.35 11.49
N TRP A 102 0.67 -3.07 10.37
CA TRP A 102 0.35 -1.71 9.94
C TRP A 102 -1.00 -1.18 10.44
N ARG A 103 -1.77 -1.97 11.21
CA ARG A 103 -3.11 -1.59 11.70
C ARG A 103 -3.12 -0.27 12.46
N ILE A 104 -2.05 -0.03 13.21
CA ILE A 104 -1.83 1.22 13.94
C ILE A 104 -1.91 2.48 13.05
N HIS A 105 -1.55 2.37 11.76
CA HIS A 105 -1.65 3.50 10.82
C HIS A 105 -3.09 3.76 10.38
N LEU A 106 -3.87 2.71 10.21
CA LEU A 106 -5.30 2.80 9.89
C LEU A 106 -6.08 3.39 11.07
N ASP A 107 -5.83 2.91 12.29
CA ASP A 107 -6.51 3.40 13.50
C ASP A 107 -6.27 4.90 13.69
N ARG A 108 -5.01 5.35 13.55
CA ARG A 108 -4.66 6.78 13.62
C ARG A 108 -5.32 7.62 12.53
N ALA A 109 -5.50 7.06 11.33
CA ALA A 109 -6.20 7.73 10.25
C ALA A 109 -7.68 7.93 10.58
N TYR A 110 -8.33 6.94 11.18
CA TYR A 110 -9.72 7.05 11.63
C TYR A 110 -9.89 8.04 12.80
N GLU A 111 -8.99 8.01 13.79
CA GLU A 111 -8.98 9.01 14.88
C GLU A 111 -8.92 10.44 14.33
N ARG A 112 -8.08 10.65 13.31
CA ARG A 112 -7.93 11.96 12.66
C ARG A 112 -9.20 12.39 11.93
N LEU A 113 -9.84 11.50 11.17
CA LEU A 113 -11.09 11.79 10.46
C LEU A 113 -12.19 12.16 11.44
N ASN A 114 -12.36 11.39 12.51
CA ASN A 114 -13.37 11.66 13.54
C ASN A 114 -13.14 13.01 14.24
N ALA A 115 -11.87 13.39 14.47
CA ALA A 115 -11.52 14.67 15.07
C ALA A 115 -11.78 15.89 14.16
N GLN A 116 -12.06 15.70 12.86
CA GLN A 116 -12.47 16.78 11.95
C GLN A 116 -13.99 16.99 11.90
N GLU A 117 -14.78 16.04 12.41
CA GLU A 117 -16.24 16.11 12.44
C GLU A 117 -16.78 16.83 13.70
N VAL A 118 -15.89 17.20 14.64
CA VAL A 118 -16.19 17.91 15.91
C VAL A 118 -15.81 19.37 15.81
#